data_AF-A0A426RTW4-F1
#
_entry.id   AF-A0A426RTW4-F1
#
_cell.length_a   1.000
_cell.length_b   1.000
_cell.length_c   1.000
_cell.angle_alpha   90.00
_cell.angle_beta   90.00
_cell.angle_gamma   90.00
#
_symmetry.space_group_name_H-M   'P 1'
#
loop_
_entity.id
_entity.type
_entity.pdbx_description
1 polymer ?
#
loop_
_entity_poly.entity_id
_entity_poly.type
_entity_poly.pdbx_seq_one_letter_code
_entity_poly.pdbx_strand_id
1 'polypeptide(L)' 'MLRKANLCPLCGKPVVAESKPFCSQGCKDRDLLKWLDEGYRVPGPLADYEDSIGSDGAD' A
#
# COMPACT_ATOMS: atom_id res chain seq x y z
N MET A 1 2.38 -9.11 12.53
CA MET A 1 3.78 -8.62 12.42
C MET A 1 3.80 -7.16 12.85
N LEU A 2 4.27 -6.87 14.06
CA LEU A 2 4.34 -5.49 14.57
C LEU A 2 5.50 -4.76 13.87
N ARG A 3 5.19 -3.77 13.02
CA ARG A 3 6.23 -2.90 12.46
C ARG A 3 6.86 -2.11 13.60
N LYS A 4 8.18 -2.27 13.83
CA LYS A 4 8.92 -1.42 14.77
C LYS A 4 8.73 0.03 14.32
N ALA A 5 8.10 0.85 15.17
CA ALA A 5 7.68 2.22 14.84
C ALA A 5 8.83 3.15 14.37
N ASN A 6 10.09 2.74 14.55
CA ASN A 6 11.28 3.51 14.23
C ASN A 6 12.16 2.91 13.10
N LEU A 7 11.64 2.00 12.29
CA LEU A 7 12.36 1.48 11.11
C LEU A 7 11.60 1.76 9.81
N CYS A 8 12.36 2.12 8.76
CA CYS A 8 11.84 2.33 7.41
C CYS A 8 11.17 1.04 6.91
N PRO A 9 9.90 1.10 6.45
CA PRO A 9 9.16 -0.08 6.04
C PRO A 9 9.69 -0.73 4.75
N LEU A 10 10.51 -0.01 3.97
CA LEU A 10 11.06 -0.52 2.71
C LEU A 10 12.43 -1.18 2.85
N CYS A 11 13.28 -0.69 3.75
CA CYS A 11 14.68 -1.13 3.82
C CYS A 11 15.18 -1.40 5.25
N GLY A 12 14.35 -1.18 6.28
CA GLY A 12 14.67 -1.45 7.67
C GLY A 12 15.66 -0.49 8.34
N LYS A 13 16.14 0.55 7.66
CA LYS A 13 17.03 1.57 8.24
C LYS A 13 16.28 2.48 9.24
N PRO A 14 16.97 3.12 10.20
CA PRO A 14 16.34 4.10 11.09
C PRO A 14 15.62 5.20 10.33
N VAL A 15 14.42 5.58 10.78
CA VAL A 15 13.66 6.69 10.19
C VAL A 15 14.32 8.03 10.53
N VAL A 16 14.30 8.98 9.60
CA VAL A 16 14.70 10.37 9.86
C VAL A 16 13.46 11.27 9.91
N ALA A 17 13.51 12.34 10.69
CA ALA A 17 12.34 13.16 10.99
C ALA A 17 11.70 13.77 9.74
N GLU A 18 12.52 14.18 8.79
CA GLU A 18 12.15 14.88 7.56
C GLU A 18 11.44 13.96 6.57
N SER A 19 11.69 12.65 6.62
CA SER A 19 11.14 11.67 5.67
C SER A 19 10.29 10.59 6.31
N LYS A 20 9.80 10.78 7.54
CA LYS A 20 8.90 9.80 8.21
C LYS A 20 7.72 9.43 7.30
N PRO A 21 7.37 8.13 7.17
CA PRO A 21 7.87 6.96 7.90
C PRO A 21 9.13 6.28 7.30
N PHE A 22 9.86 6.91 6.38
CA PHE A 22 11.01 6.37 5.66
C PHE A 22 12.37 6.93 6.13
N CYS A 23 13.46 6.27 5.75
CA CYS A 23 14.82 6.72 6.08
C CYS A 23 15.38 7.77 5.11
N SER A 24 14.74 8.02 3.95
CA SER A 24 15.19 9.00 2.96
C SER A 24 14.11 9.30 1.92
N GLN A 25 14.30 10.41 1.18
CA GLN A 25 13.47 10.75 0.02
C GLN A 25 13.44 9.62 -1.02
N GLY A 26 14.57 8.98 -1.33
CA GLY A 26 14.61 7.88 -2.29
C GLY A 26 13.81 6.63 -1.86
N CYS A 27 13.62 6.39 -0.56
CA CYS A 27 12.68 5.36 -0.11
C CYS A 27 11.22 5.82 -0.26
N LYS A 28 10.92 7.08 0.05
CA LYS A 28 9.58 7.65 -0.17
C LYS A 28 9.17 7.58 -1.64
N ASP A 29 10.05 7.93 -2.56
CA ASP A 29 9.77 7.91 -4.00
C ASP A 29 9.57 6.48 -4.51
N ARG A 30 10.35 5.50 -4.00
CA ARG A 30 10.17 4.09 -4.34
C ARG A 30 8.83 3.54 -3.85
N ASP A 31 8.40 3.96 -2.66
CA ASP A 31 7.07 3.61 -2.15
C ASP A 31 5.97 4.13 -3.08
N LEU A 32 6.11 5.39 -3.50
CA LEU A 32 5.19 6.03 -4.43
C LEU A 32 5.13 5.30 -5.77
N LEU A 33 6.28 4.95 -6.36
CA LEU A 33 6.31 4.16 -7.60
C LEU A 33 5.60 2.82 -7.43
N LYS A 34 5.80 2.14 -6.30
CA LYS A 34 5.12 0.88 -6.01
C LYS A 34 3.60 1.04 -5.87
N TRP A 35 3.14 2.18 -5.37
CA TRP A 35 1.72 2.54 -5.36
C TRP A 35 1.16 2.74 -6.76
N LEU A 36 1.88 3.47 -7.61
CA LEU A 36 1.47 3.77 -8.98
C LEU A 36 1.48 2.52 -9.88
N ASP A 37 2.43 1.61 -9.66
CA ASP A 37 2.54 0.33 -10.38
C ASP A 37 1.58 -0.75 -9.84
N GLU A 38 0.62 -0.36 -8.99
CA GLU A 38 -0.32 -1.27 -8.33
C GLU A 38 0.37 -2.44 -7.58
N GLY A 39 1.59 -2.23 -7.11
CA GLY A 39 2.43 -3.24 -6.48
C GLY A 39 2.01 -3.62 -5.06
N TYR A 40 0.94 -3.00 -4.53
CA TYR A 40 0.32 -3.36 -3.27
C TYR A 40 -0.94 -4.19 -3.52
N ARG A 41 -0.97 -5.39 -2.95
CA ARG A 41 -2.09 -6.34 -3.04
C ARG A 41 -2.41 -6.86 -1.64
N VAL A 42 -3.71 -6.96 -1.34
CA VAL A 42 -4.20 -7.59 -0.12
C VAL A 42 -4.63 -9.01 -0.47
N PRO A 43 -4.09 -10.05 0.20
CA PRO A 43 -4.57 -11.41 0.01
C PRO A 43 -6.06 -11.49 0.41
N GLY A 44 -6.87 -12.08 -0.46
CA GLY A 44 -8.29 -12.29 -0.22
C GLY A 44 -8.78 -13.55 -0.93
N PRO A 45 -10.00 -14.03 -0.60
CA PRO A 45 -10.68 -15.02 -1.41
C PRO A 45 -10.82 -14.51 -2.85
N LEU A 46 -10.99 -15.43 -3.80
CA LEU A 46 -11.30 -15.06 -5.18
C LEU A 46 -12.53 -14.14 -5.17
N ALA A 47 -12.46 -13.03 -5.91
CA ALA A 47 -13.62 -12.16 -6.06
C ALA A 47 -14.74 -12.93 -6.76
N ASP A 48 -15.89 -13.03 -6.13
CA ASP A 48 -17.15 -13.47 -6.72
C ASP A 48 -17.76 -12.30 -7.49
N TYR A 49 -17.54 -12.27 -8.79
CA TYR A 49 -17.98 -11.16 -9.65
C TYR A 49 -19.51 -11.07 -9.80
N GLU A 50 -20.26 -12.09 -9.38
CA GLU A 50 -21.71 -12.20 -9.58
C GLU A 50 -22.54 -11.28 -8.66
N ASP A 51 -22.02 -10.84 -7.52
CA ASP A 51 -22.77 -10.01 -6.55
C ASP A 51 -22.55 -8.48 -6.71
N SER A 52 -21.74 -8.05 -7.69
CA SER A 52 -21.33 -6.63 -7.82
C SER A 52 -22.08 -5.80 -8.87
N ILE A 53 -22.97 -6.40 -9.67
CA ILE A 53 -23.87 -5.67 -10.56
C ILE A 53 -25.23 -5.56 -9.87
N GLY A 54 -25.33 -4.59 -8.96
CA GLY A 54 -26.61 -4.10 -8.46
C GLY A 54 -27.49 -3.68 -9.63
N SER A 55 -28.70 -4.21 -9.65
CA SER A 55 -29.78 -3.84 -10.55
C SER A 55 -30.15 -2.35 -10.40
N ASP A 56 -29.61 -1.49 -11.27
CA ASP A 56 -30.11 -0.13 -11.44
C ASP A 56 -30.75 -0.01 -12.83
N GLY A 57 -32.08 -0.04 -12.87
CA GLY A 57 -32.88 0.44 -14.00
C GLY A 57 -33.93 -0.52 -14.52
N ALA A 58 -35.03 -0.70 -13.78
CA ALA A 58 -36.32 -1.00 -14.38
C ALA A 58 -36.98 0.34 -14.79
N ASP A 59 -36.97 0.66 -16.09
CA ASP A 59 -38.02 1.35 -16.84
C ASP A 59 -37.82 1.10 -18.35
#